data_AF-A0A928HVB3-F1
#
_entry.id   AF-A0A928HVB3-F1
#
_cell.length_a   1.000
_cell.length_b   1.000
_cell.length_c   1.000
_cell.angle_alpha   90.00
_cell.angle_beta   90.00
_cell.angle_gamma   90.00
#
_symmetry.space_group_name_H-M   'P 1'
#
loop_
_entity.id
_entity.type
_entity.pdbx_description
1 polymer ?
#
loop_
_entity_poly.entity_id
_entity_poly.type
_entity_poly.pdbx_seq_one_letter_code
_entity_poly.pdbx_strand_id
1 'polypeptide(L)'
;MNKIPKTIDLFDISHSIAEAMLRECEYPFMAISKIGDVIEDLAAHLDRSYREIEDGVFIGEGTKIGKGVTFCAPVIIGKNAEIRSGAVLRGKVIAGDGAVIGNSSEVKNSIILDEGKLPHYNYVGDSIIGYRAHLGAGAVCSNLRLDKKCVLVGAESRLNTGLKKLGAMLGDYAEVGCGAVLSPGAIIGREAIVYPLSHVRGVIPERCIFDGEAIRDRV
;
A
#
# COMPACT_ATOMS: atom_id res chain seq x y z
N MET A 1 20.77 8.65 11.42
CA MET A 1 19.62 9.53 11.09
C MET A 1 18.81 8.88 9.99
N ASN A 2 17.58 8.44 10.26
CA ASN A 2 16.77 7.73 9.26
C ASN A 2 16.13 8.74 8.31
N LYS A 3 16.81 9.00 7.18
CA LYS A 3 16.33 9.86 6.09
C LYS A 3 15.05 9.25 5.51
N ILE A 4 14.13 10.10 5.06
CA ILE A 4 12.95 9.67 4.31
C ILE A 4 13.42 9.10 2.96
N PRO A 5 13.14 7.82 2.64
CA PRO A 5 13.55 7.24 1.36
C PRO A 5 12.78 7.88 0.20
N LYS A 6 13.43 8.01 -0.96
CA LYS A 6 12.74 8.43 -2.19
C LYS A 6 11.88 7.29 -2.73
N THR A 7 10.93 7.60 -3.61
CA THR A 7 10.03 6.60 -4.19
C THR A 7 10.80 5.46 -4.87
N ILE A 8 11.79 5.81 -5.70
CA ILE A 8 12.62 4.83 -6.43
C ILE A 8 13.59 4.04 -5.53
N ASP A 9 13.88 4.54 -4.32
CA ASP A 9 14.71 3.83 -3.36
C ASP A 9 13.86 2.81 -2.57
N LEU A 10 12.55 3.05 -2.48
CA LEU A 10 11.62 2.23 -1.72
C LEU A 10 10.96 1.15 -2.57
N PHE A 11 10.69 1.44 -3.84
CA PHE A 11 9.94 0.60 -4.77
C PHE A 11 10.70 0.37 -6.08
N ASP A 12 10.72 -0.88 -6.52
CA ASP A 12 10.89 -1.19 -7.93
C ASP A 12 9.57 -0.90 -8.64
N ILE A 13 9.48 0.32 -9.17
CA ILE A 13 8.24 0.85 -9.75
C ILE A 13 7.80 0.14 -11.03
N SER A 14 8.66 -0.70 -11.63
CA SER A 14 8.29 -1.52 -12.80
C SER A 14 7.25 -2.59 -12.45
N HIS A 15 7.10 -2.90 -11.15
CA HIS A 15 6.06 -3.79 -10.61
C HIS A 15 4.73 -3.07 -10.34
N SER A 16 4.41 -2.06 -11.16
CA SER A 16 3.14 -1.35 -11.09
C SER A 16 2.74 -0.80 -12.44
N ILE A 17 1.47 -0.95 -12.80
CA ILE A 17 0.89 -0.22 -13.94
C ILE A 17 0.90 1.31 -13.73
N ALA A 18 1.08 1.79 -12.49
CA ALA A 18 1.21 3.21 -12.16
C ALA A 18 2.66 3.72 -12.21
N GLU A 19 3.59 2.97 -12.84
CA GLU A 19 5.03 3.26 -12.90
C GLU A 19 5.32 4.73 -13.25
N ALA A 20 4.69 5.25 -14.31
CA ALA A 20 4.93 6.59 -14.82
C ALA A 20 4.69 7.67 -13.75
N MET A 21 3.57 7.59 -13.02
CA MET A 21 3.27 8.54 -11.95
C MET A 21 4.20 8.35 -10.74
N LEU A 22 4.52 7.10 -10.38
CA LEU A 22 5.44 6.83 -9.27
C LEU A 22 6.83 7.39 -9.55
N ARG A 23 7.30 7.33 -10.80
CA ARG A 23 8.59 7.89 -11.24
C ARG A 23 8.68 9.40 -11.04
N GLU A 24 7.57 10.12 -11.20
CA GLU A 24 7.51 11.58 -11.01
C GLU A 24 7.43 12.00 -9.54
N CYS A 25 7.13 11.08 -8.63
CA CYS A 25 7.02 11.38 -7.21
C CYS A 25 8.39 11.26 -6.55
N GLU A 26 8.96 12.38 -6.06
CA GLU A 26 10.22 12.31 -5.31
C GLU A 26 10.08 11.43 -4.06
N TYR A 27 8.99 11.62 -3.31
CA TYR A 27 8.67 10.84 -2.12
C TYR A 27 7.38 10.03 -2.31
N PRO A 28 7.30 8.82 -1.73
CA PRO A 28 6.21 7.88 -2.00
C PRO A 28 4.83 8.42 -1.62
N PHE A 29 4.73 9.22 -0.54
CA PHE A 29 3.46 9.80 -0.11
C PHE A 29 2.87 10.83 -1.10
N MET A 30 3.67 11.38 -2.03
CA MET A 30 3.18 12.32 -3.04
C MET A 30 2.24 11.65 -4.05
N ALA A 31 2.36 10.33 -4.24
CA ALA A 31 1.51 9.58 -5.13
C ALA A 31 0.05 9.53 -4.65
N ILE A 32 -0.19 9.59 -3.33
CA ILE A 32 -1.53 9.42 -2.73
C ILE A 32 -2.56 10.42 -3.24
N SER A 33 -2.17 11.66 -3.51
CA SER A 33 -3.07 12.68 -4.07
C SER A 33 -3.32 12.49 -5.57
N LYS A 34 -2.43 11.79 -6.28
CA LYS A 34 -2.47 11.59 -7.73
C LYS A 34 -3.25 10.34 -8.17
N ILE A 35 -3.47 9.37 -7.28
CA ILE A 35 -4.10 8.08 -7.62
C ILE A 35 -5.44 8.28 -8.36
N GLY A 36 -6.24 9.25 -7.91
CA GLY A 36 -7.56 9.52 -8.50
C GLY A 36 -7.49 9.95 -9.96
N ASP A 37 -6.48 10.73 -10.36
CA ASP A 37 -6.35 11.17 -11.75
C ASP A 37 -5.71 10.09 -12.62
N VAL A 38 -4.72 9.37 -12.07
CA VAL A 38 -4.02 8.29 -12.76
C VAL A 38 -4.91 7.10 -13.05
N ILE A 39 -5.79 6.73 -12.12
CA ILE A 39 -6.62 5.52 -12.32
C ILE A 39 -7.61 5.68 -13.48
N GLU A 40 -8.11 6.89 -13.72
CA GLU A 40 -8.97 7.20 -14.87
C GLU A 40 -8.20 7.10 -16.19
N ASP A 41 -6.98 7.66 -16.22
CA ASP A 41 -6.10 7.57 -17.40
C ASP A 41 -5.68 6.12 -17.68
N LEU A 42 -5.32 5.36 -16.65
CA LEU A 42 -5.00 3.95 -16.78
C LEU A 42 -6.18 3.16 -17.32
N ALA A 43 -7.39 3.35 -16.77
CA ALA A 43 -8.61 2.68 -17.20
C ALA A 43 -8.88 2.87 -18.71
N ALA A 44 -8.63 4.07 -19.23
CA ALA A 44 -8.79 4.38 -20.65
C ALA A 44 -7.78 3.67 -21.58
N HIS A 45 -6.65 3.21 -21.04
CA HIS A 45 -5.53 2.63 -21.80
C HIS A 45 -5.24 1.16 -21.44
N LEU A 46 -6.11 0.52 -20.66
CA LEU A 46 -5.96 -0.91 -20.35
C LEU A 46 -6.02 -1.75 -21.64
N ASP A 47 -5.12 -2.72 -21.74
CA ASP A 47 -5.11 -3.64 -22.87
C ASP A 47 -6.26 -4.68 -22.76
N ARG A 48 -6.42 -5.50 -23.81
CA ARG A 48 -7.47 -6.52 -23.91
C ARG A 48 -7.44 -7.64 -22.85
N SER A 49 -6.39 -7.72 -22.05
CA SER A 49 -6.29 -8.69 -20.94
C SER A 49 -7.06 -8.22 -19.70
N TYR A 50 -7.58 -7.00 -19.70
CA TYR A 50 -8.49 -6.49 -18.69
C TYR A 50 -9.93 -6.55 -19.17
N ARG A 51 -10.85 -6.77 -18.24
CA ARG A 51 -12.28 -6.62 -18.45
C ARG A 51 -12.88 -5.73 -17.38
N GLU A 52 -13.85 -4.93 -17.76
CA GLU A 52 -14.70 -4.21 -16.83
C GLU A 52 -15.80 -5.16 -16.34
N ILE A 53 -15.93 -5.32 -15.02
CA ILE A 53 -16.95 -6.21 -14.41
C ILE A 53 -18.13 -5.43 -13.81
N GLU A 54 -17.88 -4.18 -13.44
CA GLU A 54 -18.84 -3.19 -12.95
C GLU A 54 -18.32 -1.82 -13.41
N ASP A 55 -19.18 -0.81 -13.49
CA ASP A 55 -18.82 0.55 -13.92
C ASP A 55 -17.61 1.08 -13.12
N GLY A 56 -16.49 1.33 -13.82
CA GLY A 56 -15.24 1.80 -13.22
C GLY A 56 -14.45 0.74 -12.43
N VAL A 57 -14.76 -0.55 -12.60
CA VAL A 57 -14.08 -1.68 -11.93
C VAL A 57 -13.50 -2.63 -12.97
N PHE A 58 -12.18 -2.62 -13.09
CA PHE A 58 -11.43 -3.38 -14.08
C PHE A 58 -10.61 -4.49 -13.43
N ILE A 59 -10.65 -5.69 -14.02
CA ILE A 59 -9.87 -6.84 -13.55
C ILE A 59 -9.07 -7.48 -14.69
N GLY A 60 -7.82 -7.81 -14.42
CA GLY A 60 -6.95 -8.54 -15.34
C GLY A 60 -7.28 -10.03 -15.43
N GLU A 61 -6.83 -10.66 -16.50
CA GLU A 61 -7.01 -12.09 -16.77
C GLU A 61 -6.48 -12.96 -15.61
N GLY A 62 -7.19 -14.06 -15.32
CA GLY A 62 -6.82 -15.00 -14.26
C GLY A 62 -7.14 -14.55 -12.83
N THR A 63 -7.57 -13.30 -12.63
CA THR A 63 -7.93 -12.78 -11.31
C THR A 63 -9.18 -13.44 -10.74
N LYS A 64 -9.09 -13.82 -9.46
CA LYS A 64 -10.14 -14.51 -8.72
C LYS A 64 -10.81 -13.55 -7.74
N ILE A 65 -12.13 -13.44 -7.85
CA ILE A 65 -12.96 -12.62 -6.94
C ILE A 65 -13.79 -13.55 -6.06
N GLY A 66 -13.63 -13.43 -4.75
CA GLY A 66 -14.36 -14.17 -3.74
C GLY A 66 -15.80 -13.67 -3.57
N LYS A 67 -16.63 -14.47 -2.88
CA LYS A 67 -18.01 -14.10 -2.59
C LYS A 67 -18.08 -12.89 -1.64
N GLY A 68 -19.01 -11.98 -1.89
CA GLY A 68 -19.29 -10.83 -1.02
C GLY A 68 -18.24 -9.72 -1.06
N VAL A 69 -17.36 -9.71 -2.06
CA VAL A 69 -16.47 -8.56 -2.30
C VAL A 69 -17.31 -7.35 -2.70
N THR A 70 -17.00 -6.19 -2.13
CA THR A 70 -17.65 -4.92 -2.46
C THR A 70 -16.66 -4.00 -3.14
N PHE A 71 -17.02 -3.51 -4.33
CA PHE A 71 -16.27 -2.48 -5.03
C PHE A 71 -16.98 -1.14 -4.91
N CYS A 72 -16.23 -0.10 -4.58
CA CYS A 72 -16.61 1.27 -4.86
C CYS A 72 -15.62 1.78 -5.90
N ALA A 73 -16.07 2.09 -7.10
CA ALA A 73 -15.22 2.58 -8.18
C ALA A 73 -14.50 3.90 -7.81
N PRO A 74 -13.38 4.24 -8.48
CA PRO A 74 -12.68 3.43 -9.48
C PRO A 74 -11.75 2.39 -8.84
N VAL A 75 -11.64 1.21 -9.45
CA VAL A 75 -10.75 0.11 -9.02
C VAL A 75 -10.12 -0.56 -10.23
N ILE A 76 -8.81 -0.75 -10.22
CA ILE A 76 -8.09 -1.58 -11.19
C ILE A 76 -7.34 -2.68 -10.43
N ILE A 77 -7.56 -3.93 -10.83
CA ILE A 77 -6.88 -5.10 -10.30
C ILE A 77 -6.17 -5.81 -11.45
N GLY A 78 -4.88 -6.09 -11.28
CA GLY A 78 -4.02 -6.75 -12.26
C GLY A 78 -4.41 -8.20 -12.53
N LYS A 79 -3.53 -8.91 -13.23
CA LYS A 79 -3.68 -10.31 -13.63
C LYS A 79 -3.39 -11.24 -12.47
N ASN A 80 -4.02 -12.41 -12.46
CA ASN A 80 -3.77 -13.48 -11.49
C ASN A 80 -3.84 -13.05 -10.01
N ALA A 81 -4.51 -11.94 -9.70
CA ALA A 81 -4.69 -11.46 -8.34
C ALA A 81 -5.76 -12.29 -7.61
N GLU A 82 -5.75 -12.25 -6.28
CA GLU A 82 -6.73 -12.92 -5.43
C GLU A 82 -7.42 -11.90 -4.52
N ILE A 83 -8.68 -11.59 -4.82
CA ILE A 83 -9.53 -10.76 -3.96
C ILE A 83 -10.46 -11.69 -3.19
N ARG A 84 -10.17 -11.90 -1.90
CA ARG A 84 -10.84 -12.89 -1.07
C ARG A 84 -12.18 -12.40 -0.55
N SER A 85 -12.98 -13.34 -0.05
CA SER A 85 -14.35 -13.09 0.39
C SER A 85 -14.48 -11.93 1.38
N GLY A 86 -15.54 -11.14 1.20
CA GLY A 86 -15.85 -10.01 2.07
C GLY A 86 -14.86 -8.83 2.03
N ALA A 87 -13.88 -8.82 1.11
CA ALA A 87 -13.02 -7.66 0.93
C ALA A 87 -13.81 -6.44 0.45
N VAL A 88 -13.38 -5.24 0.85
CA VAL A 88 -14.02 -3.98 0.48
C VAL A 88 -12.98 -3.05 -0.15
N LEU A 89 -13.13 -2.74 -1.43
CA LEU A 89 -12.23 -1.83 -2.16
C LEU A 89 -12.95 -0.51 -2.37
N ARG A 90 -12.55 0.54 -1.64
CA ARG A 90 -13.27 1.82 -1.51
C ARG A 90 -12.73 2.93 -2.40
N GLY A 91 -12.57 2.63 -3.69
CA GLY A 91 -12.20 3.58 -4.72
C GLY A 91 -10.74 4.01 -4.68
N LYS A 92 -10.26 4.41 -5.85
CA LYS A 92 -8.86 4.79 -6.09
C LYS A 92 -7.91 3.67 -5.63
N VAL A 93 -8.25 2.44 -5.96
CA VAL A 93 -7.44 1.27 -5.63
C VAL A 93 -6.81 0.72 -6.91
N ILE A 94 -5.50 0.62 -6.90
CA ILE A 94 -4.72 -0.05 -7.96
C ILE A 94 -4.02 -1.23 -7.29
N ALA A 95 -4.38 -2.46 -7.69
CA ALA A 95 -3.72 -3.68 -7.23
C ALA A 95 -3.00 -4.33 -8.41
N GLY A 96 -1.71 -4.62 -8.26
CA GLY A 96 -0.86 -5.19 -9.29
C GLY A 96 -1.12 -6.67 -9.57
N ASP A 97 -0.30 -7.22 -10.45
CA ASP A 97 -0.38 -8.63 -10.86
C ASP A 97 -0.04 -9.54 -9.68
N GLY A 98 -0.84 -10.58 -9.45
CA GLY A 98 -0.63 -11.53 -8.34
C GLY A 98 -0.85 -10.97 -6.94
N ALA A 99 -1.35 -9.73 -6.81
CA ALA A 99 -1.66 -9.14 -5.52
C ALA A 99 -2.74 -9.94 -4.76
N VAL A 100 -2.66 -9.96 -3.43
CA VAL A 100 -3.65 -10.63 -2.58
C VAL A 100 -4.32 -9.61 -1.66
N ILE A 101 -5.61 -9.40 -1.85
CA ILE A 101 -6.46 -8.63 -0.94
C ILE A 101 -7.35 -9.60 -0.18
N GLY A 102 -7.14 -9.62 1.13
CA GLY A 102 -7.55 -10.66 2.03
C GLY A 102 -9.01 -10.71 2.44
N ASN A 103 -9.36 -11.80 3.14
CA ASN A 103 -10.68 -11.97 3.75
C ASN A 103 -10.99 -10.77 4.65
N SER A 104 -12.17 -10.16 4.44
CA SER A 104 -12.66 -9.01 5.21
C SER A 104 -11.63 -7.88 5.36
N SER A 105 -10.76 -7.70 4.35
CA SER A 105 -9.81 -6.59 4.33
C SER A 105 -10.42 -5.40 3.59
N GLU A 106 -10.15 -4.20 4.08
CA GLU A 106 -10.61 -2.95 3.48
C GLU A 106 -9.42 -2.18 2.91
N VAL A 107 -9.52 -1.80 1.63
CA VAL A 107 -8.49 -1.01 0.93
C VAL A 107 -9.13 0.26 0.39
N LYS A 108 -8.47 1.40 0.56
CA LYS A 108 -8.97 2.71 0.10
C LYS A 108 -7.82 3.58 -0.38
N ASN A 109 -7.95 4.20 -1.55
CA ASN A 109 -7.00 5.20 -2.05
C ASN A 109 -5.55 4.74 -1.94
N SER A 110 -5.25 3.55 -2.45
CA SER A 110 -3.98 2.86 -2.21
C SER A 110 -3.49 2.12 -3.44
N ILE A 111 -2.18 1.96 -3.52
CA ILE A 111 -1.51 1.17 -4.56
C ILE A 111 -0.90 -0.07 -3.90
N ILE A 112 -1.19 -1.24 -4.45
CA ILE A 112 -0.54 -2.49 -4.10
C ILE A 112 0.24 -2.89 -5.35
N LEU A 113 1.56 -2.93 -5.25
CA LEU A 113 2.43 -3.38 -6.33
C LEU A 113 2.26 -4.88 -6.55
N ASP A 114 2.86 -5.39 -7.63
CA ASP A 114 2.77 -6.80 -7.99
C ASP A 114 3.14 -7.71 -6.80
N GLU A 115 2.42 -8.81 -6.68
CA GLU A 115 2.60 -9.83 -5.65
C GLU A 115 2.54 -9.30 -4.19
N GLY A 116 2.09 -8.06 -3.97
CA GLY A 116 1.87 -7.48 -2.64
C GLY A 116 0.69 -8.15 -1.93
N LYS A 117 0.83 -8.42 -0.64
CA LYS A 117 -0.11 -9.29 0.11
C LYS A 117 -0.60 -8.64 1.38
N LEU A 118 -1.91 -8.55 1.53
CA LEU A 118 -2.62 -8.20 2.77
C LEU A 118 -3.75 -9.23 2.98
N PRO A 119 -3.44 -10.46 3.43
CA PRO A 119 -4.29 -11.61 3.22
C PRO A 119 -5.45 -11.78 4.20
N HIS A 120 -5.47 -11.06 5.34
CA HIS A 120 -6.46 -11.30 6.40
C HIS A 120 -6.74 -10.06 7.27
N TYR A 121 -7.99 -9.58 7.29
CA TYR A 121 -8.49 -8.56 8.23
C TYR A 121 -7.68 -7.26 8.27
N ASN A 122 -7.12 -6.84 7.14
CA ASN A 122 -6.30 -5.63 7.06
C ASN A 122 -7.15 -4.39 6.78
N TYR A 123 -6.77 -3.25 7.35
CA TYR A 123 -7.21 -1.94 6.88
C TYR A 123 -6.03 -1.21 6.25
N VAL A 124 -6.15 -0.89 4.96
CA VAL A 124 -5.12 -0.23 4.15
C VAL A 124 -5.70 1.02 3.49
N GLY A 125 -5.58 2.16 4.17
CA GLY A 125 -6.05 3.45 3.68
C GLY A 125 -4.90 4.39 3.29
N ASP A 126 -5.00 5.05 2.14
CA ASP A 126 -4.08 6.12 1.73
C ASP A 126 -2.60 5.69 1.78
N SER A 127 -2.30 4.48 1.30
CA SER A 127 -1.04 3.75 1.50
C SER A 127 -0.46 3.19 0.19
N ILE A 128 0.81 2.78 0.22
CA ILE A 128 1.45 2.02 -0.87
C ILE A 128 2.10 0.76 -0.29
N ILE A 129 1.77 -0.40 -0.87
CA ILE A 129 2.32 -1.71 -0.51
C ILE A 129 3.24 -2.16 -1.64
N GLY A 130 4.53 -2.32 -1.35
CA GLY A 130 5.59 -2.60 -2.33
C GLY A 130 5.56 -4.01 -2.91
N TYR A 131 6.43 -4.23 -3.90
CA TYR A 131 6.54 -5.50 -4.61
C TYR A 131 6.86 -6.62 -3.61
N ARG A 132 6.05 -7.69 -3.62
CA ARG A 132 6.18 -8.82 -2.67
C ARG A 132 6.21 -8.42 -1.19
N ALA A 133 5.77 -7.23 -0.83
CA ALA A 133 5.60 -6.86 0.56
C ALA A 133 4.39 -7.60 1.15
N HIS A 134 4.45 -7.88 2.45
CA HIS A 134 3.42 -8.64 3.14
C HIS A 134 3.00 -7.97 4.45
N LEU A 135 1.70 -7.78 4.59
CA LEU A 135 1.05 -7.20 5.75
C LEU A 135 0.29 -8.30 6.48
N GLY A 136 0.83 -8.76 7.60
CA GLY A 136 0.30 -9.86 8.40
C GLY A 136 -1.14 -9.63 8.88
N ALA A 137 -1.78 -10.70 9.33
CA ALA A 137 -3.20 -10.69 9.68
C ALA A 137 -3.53 -9.60 10.73
N GLY A 138 -4.55 -8.80 10.47
CA GLY A 138 -5.01 -7.75 11.38
C GLY A 138 -4.06 -6.57 11.53
N ALA A 139 -2.97 -6.50 10.75
CA ALA A 139 -2.14 -5.31 10.73
C ALA A 139 -2.86 -4.15 10.01
N VAL A 140 -2.69 -2.93 10.53
CA VAL A 140 -3.48 -1.76 10.15
C VAL A 140 -2.59 -0.61 9.73
N CYS A 141 -2.85 -0.04 8.54
CA CYS A 141 -2.30 1.22 8.09
C CYS A 141 -3.25 2.36 8.52
N SER A 142 -3.01 2.95 9.68
CA SER A 142 -3.79 4.11 10.14
C SER A 142 -3.46 5.32 9.28
N ASN A 143 -4.48 6.02 8.80
CA ASN A 143 -4.31 7.12 7.84
C ASN A 143 -4.67 8.50 8.39
N LEU A 144 -5.19 8.61 9.61
CA LEU A 144 -5.63 9.88 10.19
C LEU A 144 -4.97 10.09 11.55
N ARG A 145 -4.34 11.26 11.73
CA ARG A 145 -3.86 11.67 13.04
C ARG A 145 -5.01 11.98 13.97
N LEU A 146 -4.87 11.62 15.24
CA LEU A 146 -5.88 11.89 16.27
C LEU A 146 -6.14 13.38 16.47
N ASP A 147 -5.11 14.22 16.31
CA ASP A 147 -5.23 15.69 16.37
C ASP A 147 -5.78 16.33 15.09
N LYS A 148 -6.10 15.52 14.06
CA LYS A 148 -6.65 15.93 12.76
C LYS A 148 -5.77 16.93 11.99
N LYS A 149 -4.48 17.07 12.36
CA LYS A 149 -3.50 17.88 11.63
C LYS A 149 -2.97 17.11 10.40
N CYS A 150 -2.24 17.80 9.53
CA CYS A 150 -1.58 17.16 8.40
C CYS A 150 -0.55 16.13 8.88
N VAL A 151 -0.42 15.05 8.13
CA VAL A 151 0.50 13.95 8.44
C VAL A 151 1.93 14.40 8.21
N LEU A 152 2.80 14.00 9.14
CA LEU A 152 4.23 14.29 9.10
C LEU A 152 4.98 12.98 8.89
N VAL A 153 6.00 13.00 8.03
CA VAL A 153 6.81 11.83 7.69
C VAL A 153 8.26 12.06 8.13
N GLY A 154 8.95 11.01 8.57
CA GLY A 154 10.34 11.07 9.07
C GLY A 154 10.46 10.88 10.59
N ALA A 155 11.70 10.84 11.07
CA ALA A 155 12.02 10.69 12.49
C ALA A 155 12.27 12.05 13.16
N GLU A 156 13.49 12.58 13.03
CA GLU A 156 13.96 13.82 13.65
C GLU A 156 13.59 15.06 12.82
N SER A 157 13.95 15.08 11.53
CA SER A 157 13.51 16.10 10.57
C SER A 157 12.18 15.70 9.93
N ARG A 158 11.08 16.07 10.59
CA ARG A 158 9.73 15.75 10.11
C ARG A 158 9.33 16.63 8.93
N LEU A 159 9.07 16.01 7.80
CA LEU A 159 8.50 16.67 6.62
C LEU A 159 6.98 16.74 6.74
N ASN A 160 6.42 17.94 6.57
CA ASN A 160 4.97 18.10 6.47
C ASN A 160 4.52 17.73 5.06
N THR A 161 3.63 16.74 4.95
CA THR A 161 3.15 16.24 3.66
C THR A 161 2.05 17.09 3.05
N GLY A 162 1.43 17.99 3.82
CA GLY A 162 0.21 18.70 3.43
C GLY A 162 -1.06 17.84 3.44
N LEU A 163 -0.93 16.52 3.56
CA LEU A 163 -2.06 15.58 3.51
C LEU A 163 -2.73 15.44 4.88
N LYS A 164 -4.07 15.58 4.92
CA LYS A 164 -4.86 15.26 6.12
C LYS A 164 -4.97 13.75 6.37
N LYS A 165 -4.98 12.97 5.29
CA LYS A 165 -5.00 11.51 5.34
C LYS A 165 -3.80 10.95 4.59
N LEU A 166 -3.03 10.11 5.27
CA LEU A 166 -1.87 9.41 4.75
C LEU A 166 -1.59 8.21 5.64
N GLY A 167 -1.67 7.01 5.07
CA GLY A 167 -1.34 5.76 5.75
C GLY A 167 0.15 5.46 5.73
N ALA A 168 0.52 4.24 5.37
CA ALA A 168 1.89 3.76 5.42
C ALA A 168 2.48 3.48 4.01
N MET A 169 3.80 3.49 3.92
CA MET A 169 4.55 3.12 2.72
C MET A 169 5.41 1.91 3.06
N LEU A 170 5.09 0.75 2.50
CA LEU A 170 5.83 -0.48 2.74
C LEU A 170 6.70 -0.78 1.54
N GLY A 171 8.01 -0.68 1.65
CA GLY A 171 8.95 -0.98 0.58
C GLY A 171 8.90 -2.45 0.16
N ASP A 172 9.54 -2.73 -0.97
CA ASP A 172 9.54 -4.07 -1.54
C ASP A 172 10.10 -5.10 -0.55
N TYR A 173 9.50 -6.29 -0.53
CA TYR A 173 9.86 -7.39 0.37
C TYR A 173 9.79 -7.05 1.87
N ALA A 174 9.13 -5.95 2.25
CA ALA A 174 8.88 -5.64 3.65
C ALA A 174 7.88 -6.65 4.24
N GLU A 175 8.14 -7.08 5.47
CA GLU A 175 7.32 -8.03 6.21
C GLU A 175 6.79 -7.37 7.48
N VAL A 176 5.48 -7.24 7.61
CA VAL A 176 4.84 -6.66 8.79
C VAL A 176 4.06 -7.74 9.53
N GLY A 177 4.40 -7.94 10.80
CA GLY A 177 3.79 -8.97 11.63
C GLY A 177 2.32 -8.72 11.97
N CYS A 178 1.63 -9.78 12.36
CA CYS A 178 0.21 -9.76 12.69
C CYS A 178 -0.12 -8.74 13.80
N GLY A 179 -1.25 -8.04 13.64
CA GLY A 179 -1.76 -7.07 14.60
C GLY A 179 -0.88 -5.83 14.80
N ALA A 180 0.16 -5.62 13.97
CA ALA A 180 0.96 -4.41 14.03
C ALA A 180 0.14 -3.18 13.61
N VAL A 181 0.41 -2.05 14.24
CA VAL A 181 -0.22 -0.76 13.91
C VAL A 181 0.81 0.15 13.29
N LEU A 182 0.62 0.49 12.02
CA LEU A 182 1.44 1.46 11.32
C LEU A 182 0.78 2.84 11.45
N SER A 183 1.45 3.76 12.15
CA SER A 183 0.97 5.13 12.31
C SER A 183 0.86 5.88 10.98
N PRO A 184 0.03 6.95 10.91
CA PRO A 184 -0.02 7.82 9.74
C PRO A 184 1.38 8.33 9.35
N GLY A 185 1.78 8.08 8.10
CA GLY A 185 3.08 8.44 7.55
C GLY A 185 4.23 7.49 7.90
N ALA A 186 3.95 6.31 8.47
CA ALA A 186 4.98 5.29 8.70
C ALA A 186 5.58 4.79 7.37
N ILE A 187 6.89 4.61 7.35
CA ILE A 187 7.61 4.04 6.20
C ILE A 187 8.38 2.82 6.68
N ILE A 188 8.15 1.69 6.03
CA ILE A 188 8.87 0.44 6.23
C ILE A 188 9.81 0.27 5.03
N GLY A 189 11.12 0.27 5.26
CA GLY A 189 12.12 0.14 4.20
C GLY A 189 12.07 -1.22 3.48
N ARG A 190 12.77 -1.32 2.36
CA ARG A 190 12.90 -2.57 1.60
C ARG A 190 13.43 -3.68 2.49
N GLU A 191 12.87 -4.88 2.39
CA GLU A 191 13.29 -6.05 3.16
C GLU A 191 13.31 -5.83 4.69
N ALA A 192 12.62 -4.81 5.20
CA ALA A 192 12.52 -4.61 6.63
C ALA A 192 11.46 -5.53 7.24
N ILE A 193 11.69 -5.95 8.48
CA ILE A 193 10.77 -6.81 9.24
C ILE A 193 10.23 -6.02 10.43
N VAL A 194 8.90 -6.01 10.60
CA VAL A 194 8.23 -5.49 11.79
C VAL A 194 7.62 -6.67 12.54
N TYR A 195 7.92 -6.81 13.83
CA TYR A 195 7.39 -7.91 14.62
C TYR A 195 5.89 -7.76 14.90
N PRO A 196 5.17 -8.86 15.15
CA PRO A 196 3.76 -8.82 15.53
C PRO A 196 3.49 -7.86 16.70
N LEU A 197 2.29 -7.28 16.72
CA LEU A 197 1.81 -6.34 17.76
C LEU A 197 2.65 -5.06 17.93
N SER A 198 3.63 -4.81 17.06
CA SER A 198 4.45 -3.60 17.09
C SER A 198 3.64 -2.37 16.69
N HIS A 199 3.90 -1.26 17.37
CA HIS A 199 3.42 0.06 16.99
C HIS A 199 4.53 0.85 16.29
N VAL A 200 4.40 1.06 14.98
CA VAL A 200 5.43 1.70 14.17
C VAL A 200 5.12 3.18 13.97
N ARG A 201 6.13 4.03 14.22
CA ARG A 201 6.10 5.46 13.90
C ARG A 201 7.40 5.88 13.25
N GLY A 202 7.30 6.69 12.19
CA GLY A 202 8.47 7.19 11.47
C GLY A 202 8.98 6.18 10.45
N VAL A 203 10.30 6.07 10.31
CA VAL A 203 10.95 5.30 9.25
C VAL A 203 11.73 4.13 9.85
N ILE A 204 11.36 2.92 9.46
CA ILE A 204 12.17 1.72 9.64
C ILE A 204 13.08 1.61 8.41
N PRO A 205 14.42 1.62 8.55
CA PRO A 205 15.33 1.52 7.42
C PRO A 205 15.19 0.20 6.67
N GLU A 206 15.72 0.15 5.44
CA GLU A 206 15.84 -1.10 4.71
C GLU A 206 16.69 -2.13 5.47
N ARG A 207 16.41 -3.42 5.24
CA ARG A 207 17.16 -4.55 5.82
C ARG A 207 17.37 -4.42 7.33
N CYS A 208 16.35 -3.90 8.02
CA CYS A 208 16.31 -3.80 9.46
C CYS A 208 15.12 -4.56 10.04
N ILE A 209 15.22 -4.93 11.31
CA ILE A 209 14.16 -5.52 12.11
C ILE A 209 13.73 -4.50 13.15
N PHE A 210 12.43 -4.24 13.25
CA PHE A 210 11.82 -3.52 14.36
C PHE A 210 11.05 -4.52 15.23
N ASP A 211 11.50 -4.71 16.46
CA ASP A 211 10.94 -5.70 17.40
C ASP A 211 9.83 -5.16 18.30
N GLY A 212 9.43 -3.90 18.08
CA GLY A 212 8.46 -3.17 18.90
C GLY A 212 9.11 -2.16 19.85
N GLU A 213 10.41 -2.31 20.13
CA GLU A 213 11.16 -1.41 21.01
C GLU A 213 12.32 -0.74 20.28
N ALA A 214 13.09 -1.51 19.52
CA ALA A 214 14.32 -1.07 18.89
C ALA A 214 14.42 -1.52 17.42
N ILE A 215 15.24 -0.79 16.68
CA ILE A 215 15.63 -1.15 15.31
C ILE A 215 17.00 -1.84 15.38
N ARG A 216 17.12 -2.98 14.72
CA ARG A 216 18.36 -3.78 14.62
C ARG A 216 18.62 -4.18 13.17
N ASP A 217 19.87 -4.43 12.82
CA ASP A 217 20.22 -4.90 11.49
C ASP A 217 19.66 -6.32 11.25
N ARG A 218 19.15 -6.56 10.04
CA ARG A 218 18.77 -7.89 9.57
C ARG A 218 20.04 -8.60 9.09
N VAL A 219 20.55 -9.54 9.89
CA VAL A 219 21.67 -10.42 9.51
C VAL A 219 21.24 -11.39 8.43
#